data_AF-A0A5D8YUZ6-F1
#
_entry.id   AF-A0A5D8YUZ6-F1
#
_cell.length_a   1.000
_cell.length_b   1.000
_cell.length_c   1.000
_cell.angle_alpha   90.00
_cell.angle_beta   90.00
_cell.angle_gamma   90.00
#
_symmetry.space_group_name_H-M   'P 1'
#
loop_
_entity.id
_entity.type
_entity.pdbx_description
1 polymer ?
#
loop_
_entity_poly.entity_id
_entity_poly.type
_entity_poly.pdbx_seq_one_letter_code
_entity_poly.pdbx_strand_id
1 'polypeptide(L)' 'MQLSNTAFWDVDMAKMDEDQHADFIIARVFQYGLMSDIKAVIKHYDAQTINQALKNYRGLNRQTVNFAKVLGYL' A
#
# COMPACT_ATOMS: atom_id res chain seq x y z
N MET A 1 2.61 9.22 8.27
CA MET A 1 1.78 9.31 7.05
C MET A 1 0.32 9.56 7.45
N GLN A 2 -0.57 10.08 6.59
CA GLN A 2 -2.00 10.17 6.91
C GLN A 2 -2.79 9.35 5.88
N LEU A 3 -3.51 8.34 6.35
CA LEU A 3 -4.29 7.41 5.54
C LEU A 3 -5.76 7.44 5.99
N SER A 4 -6.67 7.25 5.04
CA SER A 4 -8.07 7.02 5.33
C SER A 4 -8.32 5.61 5.85
N ASN A 5 -9.44 5.39 6.54
CA ASN A 5 -9.84 4.06 7.01
C ASN A 5 -10.29 3.12 5.86
N THR A 6 -10.36 3.60 4.62
CA THR A 6 -10.91 2.88 3.47
C THR A 6 -10.18 1.57 3.19
N ALA A 7 -8.86 1.53 3.40
CA ALA A 7 -8.06 0.32 3.21
C ALA A 7 -7.89 -0.52 4.49
N PHE A 8 -8.51 -0.12 5.62
CA PHE A 8 -8.21 -0.64 6.95
C PHE A 8 -9.47 -0.86 7.79
N TRP A 9 -10.60 -1.21 7.17
CA TRP A 9 -11.89 -1.40 7.85
C TRP A 9 -11.87 -2.46 8.97
N ASP A 10 -10.89 -3.35 8.95
CA ASP A 10 -10.68 -4.47 9.86
C ASP A 10 -9.42 -4.33 10.73
N VAL A 11 -8.75 -3.18 10.70
CA VAL A 11 -7.47 -2.96 11.39
C VAL A 11 -7.59 -1.81 12.38
N ASP A 12 -7.05 -2.04 13.58
CA ASP A 12 -6.83 -0.97 14.56
C ASP A 12 -5.62 -0.13 14.14
N MET A 13 -5.88 0.95 13.39
CA MET A 13 -4.84 1.84 12.87
C MET A 13 -4.01 2.52 13.96
N ALA A 14 -4.48 2.59 15.22
CA ALA A 14 -3.70 3.15 16.32
C ALA A 14 -2.51 2.28 16.72
N LYS A 15 -2.52 0.99 16.35
CA LYS A 15 -1.43 0.04 16.60
C LYS A 15 -0.55 -0.18 15.37
N MET A 16 -0.86 0.50 14.27
CA MET A 16 -0.15 0.35 13.01
C MET A 16 1.12 1.17 13.03
N ASP A 17 2.26 0.48 12.95
CA ASP A 17 3.58 1.08 12.80
C ASP A 17 3.95 1.10 11.31
N GLU A 18 4.28 2.29 10.80
CA GLU A 18 4.55 2.53 9.37
C GLU A 18 5.80 1.80 8.88
N ASP A 19 6.84 1.67 9.72
CA ASP A 19 8.08 1.01 9.34
C ASP A 19 7.96 -0.51 9.44
N GLN A 20 7.40 -1.00 10.56
CA GLN A 20 7.29 -2.45 10.82
C GLN A 20 6.23 -3.14 9.97
N HIS A 21 5.21 -2.40 9.52
CA HIS A 21 4.11 -2.95 8.74
C HIS A 21 4.07 -2.44 7.29
N ALA A 22 5.18 -1.92 6.77
CA ALA A 22 5.26 -1.32 5.43
C ALA A 22 4.62 -2.21 4.34
N ASP A 23 4.99 -3.49 4.28
CA ASP A 23 4.47 -4.44 3.29
C ASP A 23 2.94 -4.54 3.31
N PHE A 24 2.36 -4.64 4.51
CA PHE A 24 0.93 -4.72 4.71
C PHE A 24 0.23 -3.41 4.31
N ILE A 25 0.77 -2.27 4.75
CA ILE A 25 0.22 -0.94 4.49
C ILE A 25 0.20 -0.67 2.98
N ILE A 26 1.34 -0.85 2.31
CA ILE A 26 1.50 -0.62 0.88
C ILE A 26 0.51 -1.49 0.11
N ALA A 27 0.47 -2.79 0.37
CA ALA A 27 -0.41 -3.71 -0.33
C ALA A 27 -1.89 -3.42 -0.09
N ARG A 28 -2.30 -3.08 1.14
CA ARG A 28 -3.70 -2.72 1.43
C ARG A 28 -4.11 -1.42 0.75
N VAL A 29 -3.27 -0.39 0.80
CA VAL A 29 -3.55 0.90 0.15
C VAL A 29 -3.64 0.75 -1.37
N PHE A 30 -2.73 -0.01 -2.00
CA PHE A 30 -2.79 -0.26 -3.44
C PHE A 30 -4.00 -1.10 -3.88
N GLN A 31 -4.58 -1.90 -2.99
CA GLN A 31 -5.78 -2.69 -3.29
C GLN A 31 -7.10 -1.97 -3.02
N TYR A 32 -7.17 -1.20 -1.94
CA TYR A 32 -8.45 -0.72 -1.40
C TYR A 32 -8.40 0.75 -0.95
N GLY A 33 -7.25 1.40 -1.01
CA GLY A 33 -7.09 2.78 -0.60
C GLY A 33 -7.67 3.77 -1.60
N LEU A 34 -7.90 4.99 -1.11
CA LEU A 34 -8.22 6.12 -1.98
C LEU A 34 -6.96 6.58 -2.73
N MET A 35 -7.16 7.34 -3.81
CA MET A 35 -6.03 7.93 -4.53
C MET A 35 -5.16 8.83 -3.64
N SER A 36 -5.75 9.49 -2.62
CA SER A 36 -4.99 10.25 -1.62
C SER A 36 -4.07 9.36 -0.78
N ASP A 37 -4.54 8.17 -0.42
CA ASP A 37 -3.78 7.20 0.37
C ASP A 37 -2.60 6.65 -0.44
N ILE A 38 -2.83 6.33 -1.72
CA ILE A 38 -1.79 5.89 -2.65
C ILE A 38 -0.70 6.97 -2.79
N LYS A 39 -1.09 8.24 -2.96
CA LYS A 39 -0.15 9.36 -2.99
C LYS A 39 0.63 9.51 -1.68
N ALA A 40 -0.01 9.28 -0.54
CA ALA A 40 0.65 9.33 0.76
C ALA A 40 1.72 8.23 0.89
N VAL A 41 1.38 7.00 0.48
CA VAL A 41 2.31 5.85 0.43
C VAL A 41 3.50 6.12 -0.49
N ILE A 42 3.24 6.61 -1.71
CA ILE A 42 4.29 6.96 -2.68
C ILE A 42 5.23 8.07 -2.18
N LYS A 43 4.70 9.02 -1.42
CA LYS A 43 5.51 10.09 -0.83
C LYS A 43 6.35 9.61 0.36
N HIS A 44 5.89 8.58 1.06
CA HIS A 44 6.47 8.13 2.31
C HIS A 44 7.53 7.03 2.10
N TYR A 45 7.24 6.01 1.30
CA TYR A 45 8.19 4.93 1.02
C TYR A 45 8.91 5.15 -0.30
N ASP A 46 10.18 4.72 -0.37
CA ASP A 46 10.92 4.70 -1.62
C ASP A 46 10.35 3.64 -2.59
N ALA A 47 10.67 3.79 -3.88
CA ALA A 47 10.13 2.93 -4.92
C ALA A 47 10.55 1.46 -4.78
N GLN A 48 11.73 1.18 -4.22
CA GLN A 48 12.20 -0.19 -4.01
C GLN A 48 11.40 -0.86 -2.91
N THR A 49 11.13 -0.16 -1.80
CA THR A 49 10.28 -0.65 -0.71
C THR A 49 8.86 -0.96 -1.23
N ILE A 50 8.28 -0.07 -2.04
CA ILE A 50 6.96 -0.31 -2.64
C ILE A 50 6.97 -1.53 -3.57
N ASN A 51 7.98 -1.66 -4.43
CA ASN A 51 8.11 -2.79 -5.34
C ASN A 51 8.23 -4.13 -4.57
N GLN A 52 9.04 -4.17 -3.51
CA GLN A 52 9.23 -5.38 -2.71
C GLN A 52 7.96 -5.75 -1.95
N ALA A 53 7.30 -4.78 -1.32
CA ALA A 53 6.02 -4.98 -0.64
C ALA A 53 4.98 -5.61 -1.57
N LEU A 54 4.82 -5.06 -2.78
CA LEU A 54 3.86 -5.58 -3.76
C LEU A 54 4.24 -6.95 -4.30
N LYS A 55 5.53 -7.27 -4.45
CA LYS A 55 5.97 -8.61 -4.89
C LYS A 55 5.80 -9.67 -3.81
N ASN A 56 6.04 -9.32 -2.55
CA ASN A 56 6.00 -10.25 -1.42
C ASN A 56 4.56 -10.52 -0.96
N TYR A 57 3.65 -9.56 -1.16
CA TYR A 57 2.27 -9.69 -0.71
C TYR A 57 1.50 -10.74 -1.51
N ARG A 58 1.03 -11.77 -0.82
CA ARG A 58 0.19 -12.82 -1.42
C ARG A 58 -1.25 -12.33 -1.54
N GLY A 59 -1.87 -12.61 -2.68
CA GLY A 59 -3.29 -12.31 -2.91
C GLY A 59 -3.58 -10.92 -3.45
N LEU A 60 -2.60 -10.22 -4.02
CA LEU A 60 -2.89 -9.02 -4.81
C LEU A 60 -3.82 -9.35 -5.98
N ASN A 61 -4.91 -8.61 -6.08
CA ASN A 61 -5.81 -8.76 -7.22
C ASN A 61 -5.14 -8.26 -8.52
N ARG A 62 -5.64 -8.75 -9.68
CA ARG A 62 -5.09 -8.42 -10.99
C ARG A 62 -5.13 -6.91 -11.32
N GLN A 63 -6.17 -6.20 -10.85
CA GLN A 63 -6.32 -4.77 -11.11
C GLN A 63 -5.22 -3.98 -10.41
N THR A 64 -4.91 -4.33 -9.15
CA THR A 64 -3.82 -3.73 -8.38
C THR A 64 -2.47 -3.98 -9.01
N VAL A 65 -2.20 -5.20 -9.47
CA VAL A 65 -0.93 -5.50 -10.18
C VAL A 65 -0.80 -4.66 -11.43
N ASN A 66 -1.86 -4.56 -12.24
CA ASN A 66 -1.85 -3.75 -13.46
C ASN A 66 -1.69 -2.25 -13.15
N PHE A 67 -2.35 -1.77 -12.11
CA PHE A 67 -2.25 -0.38 -11.67
C PHE A 67 -0.83 -0.05 -11.19
N ALA A 68 -0.23 -0.92 -10.38
CA ALA A 68 1.16 -0.76 -9.94
C ALA A 68 2.16 -0.75 -11.11
N LYS A 69 1.94 -1.57 -12.15
CA LYS A 69 2.76 -1.53 -13.38
C LYS A 69 2.64 -0.20 -14.11
N VAL A 70 1.44 0.34 -14.25
CA VAL A 70 1.20 1.66 -14.87
C VAL A 70 1.93 2.77 -14.11
N LEU A 71 2.00 2.66 -12.78
CA LEU A 71 2.72 3.61 -11.94
C LEU A 71 4.24 3.37 -11.86
N GLY A 72 4.76 2.28 -12.45
CA GLY A 72 6.19 1.96 -12.43
C GLY A 72 6.69 1.27 -11.14
N TYR A 73 5.79 0.68 -10.35
CA TYR A 73 6.12 -0.03 -9.11
C TYR A 73 6.14 -1.56 -9.24
N LEU A 74 5.78 -2.13 -10.40
CA LEU A 74 5.90 -3.55 -10.74
C LEU A 74 6.29 -3.72 -12.22
#